data_AF-A0AAW0X0D1-F1
#
_entry.id   AF-A0AAW0X0D1-F1
#
_cell.length_a   1.000
_cell.length_b   1.000
_cell.length_c   1.000
_cell.angle_alpha   90.00
_cell.angle_beta   90.00
_cell.angle_gamma   90.00
#
_symmetry.space_group_name_H-M   'P 1'
#
loop_
_entity.id
_entity.type
_entity.pdbx_description
1 polymer ?
#
loop_
_entity_poly.entity_id
_entity_poly.type
_entity_poly.pdbx_seq_one_letter_code
_entity_poly.pdbx_strand_id
1 'polypeptide(L)'
;MMIGAMIWGSLSDNVGRRRALLSALFVNALFGIMTAFMPTYGIFMTTRLCSGIGIGGGIPIVFAYYCEFVTQPERGRHLSWLLVFWAIGGVFTALMAWIIIPRTGITVVLDEEHHFSSWRVFLVVCSLPSFGAVIGLYFMPESPRFLLEKGREVEAMIVYKKIFKWNNANNPGAEYQLTELELPSGPHRPLRHNPPQGVGKNFVSDISYGLEQLLWFISMVPRVHQASEK
;
A
#
# COMPACT_ATOMS: atom_id res chain seq x y z
N MET A 1 1.82 4.25 16.73
CA MET A 1 2.49 3.29 15.81
C MET A 1 2.84 1.98 16.51
N MET A 2 3.71 1.98 17.55
CA MET A 2 4.13 0.75 18.26
C MET A 2 2.96 -0.12 18.76
N ILE A 3 2.02 0.49 19.49
CA ILE A 3 0.85 -0.21 20.05
C ILE A 3 -0.02 -0.84 18.95
N GLY A 4 -0.22 -0.12 17.84
CA GLY A 4 -0.96 -0.62 16.69
C GLY A 4 -0.30 -1.85 16.05
N ALA A 5 1.02 -1.80 15.85
CA ALA A 5 1.79 -2.92 15.29
C ALA A 5 1.70 -4.18 16.17
N MET A 6 1.77 -4.03 17.50
CA MET A 6 1.66 -5.16 18.43
C MET A 6 0.27 -5.80 18.41
N ILE A 7 -0.79 -4.99 18.47
CA ILE A 7 -2.18 -5.49 18.50
C ILE A 7 -2.53 -6.13 17.15
N TRP A 8 -2.31 -5.43 16.04
CA TRP A 8 -2.70 -5.91 14.73
C TRP A 8 -1.78 -6.99 14.19
N GLY A 9 -0.49 -7.00 14.55
CA GLY A 9 0.44 -8.08 14.21
C GLY A 9 0.01 -9.41 14.83
N SER A 10 -0.29 -9.42 16.13
CA SER A 10 -0.83 -10.61 16.80
C SER A 10 -2.19 -11.03 16.21
N LEU A 11 -3.03 -10.06 15.84
CA LEU A 11 -4.31 -10.33 15.20
C LEU A 11 -4.15 -10.91 13.79
N SER A 12 -3.15 -10.47 13.01
CA SER A 12 -2.93 -10.94 11.64
C SER A 12 -2.52 -12.40 11.58
N ASP A 13 -1.75 -12.87 12.57
CA ASP A 13 -1.30 -14.25 12.64
C ASP A 13 -2.43 -15.21 13.07
N ASN A 14 -3.39 -14.70 13.86
CA ASN A 14 -4.50 -15.51 14.35
C ASN A 14 -5.70 -15.55 13.40
N VAL A 15 -6.16 -14.38 12.94
CA VAL A 15 -7.42 -14.20 12.20
C VAL A 15 -7.22 -14.23 10.68
N GLY A 16 -6.00 -13.90 10.22
CA GLY A 16 -5.65 -13.79 8.81
C GLY A 16 -5.19 -12.39 8.43
N ARG A 17 -4.22 -12.33 7.52
CA ARG A 17 -3.54 -11.10 7.13
C ARG A 17 -4.47 -10.12 6.42
N ARG A 18 -5.35 -10.60 5.53
CA ARG A 18 -6.30 -9.71 4.83
C ARG A 18 -7.32 -9.12 5.80
N ARG A 19 -7.88 -9.93 6.70
CA ARG A 19 -8.88 -9.49 7.68
C ARG A 19 -8.30 -8.48 8.66
N ALA A 20 -7.09 -8.72 9.16
CA ALA A 20 -6.39 -7.79 10.03
C ALA A 20 -6.02 -6.49 9.30
N LEU A 21 -5.58 -6.57 8.04
CA LEU A 21 -5.28 -5.39 7.25
C LEU A 21 -6.54 -4.57 6.93
N LEU A 22 -7.66 -5.23 6.59
CA LEU A 22 -8.95 -4.57 6.38
C LEU A 22 -9.42 -3.83 7.63
N SER A 23 -9.32 -4.45 8.81
CA SER A 23 -9.72 -3.79 10.06
C SER A 23 -8.82 -2.61 10.41
N ALA A 24 -7.49 -2.72 10.18
CA ALA A 24 -6.55 -1.63 10.38
C ALA A 24 -6.86 -0.43 9.47
N LEU A 25 -7.09 -0.69 8.18
CA LEU A 25 -7.42 0.33 7.19
C LEU A 25 -8.78 0.97 7.46
N PHE A 26 -9.77 0.17 7.86
CA PHE A 26 -11.10 0.67 8.22
C PHE A 26 -11.05 1.59 9.44
N VAL A 27 -10.32 1.20 10.49
CA VAL A 27 -10.06 2.04 11.67
C VAL A 27 -9.38 3.35 11.25
N ASN A 28 -8.34 3.28 10.43
CA ASN A 28 -7.68 4.50 9.94
C ASN A 28 -8.63 5.41 9.14
N ALA A 29 -9.41 4.84 8.23
CA ALA A 29 -10.31 5.58 7.36
C ALA A 29 -11.45 6.25 8.15
N LEU A 30 -12.07 5.51 9.08
CA LEU A 30 -13.13 6.00 9.94
C LEU A 30 -12.66 7.13 10.85
N PHE A 31 -11.58 6.89 11.61
CA PHE A 31 -11.03 7.91 12.52
C PHE A 31 -10.41 9.08 11.75
N GLY A 32 -9.88 8.85 10.53
CA GLY A 32 -9.37 9.90 9.65
C GLY A 32 -10.44 10.93 9.28
N ILE A 33 -11.61 10.47 8.82
CA ILE A 33 -12.74 11.36 8.52
C ILE A 33 -13.33 11.96 9.80
N MET A 34 -13.54 11.17 10.85
CA MET A 34 -14.08 11.67 12.11
C MET A 34 -13.27 12.84 12.66
N THR A 35 -11.93 12.81 12.49
CA THR A 35 -11.03 13.88 12.95
C THR A 35 -11.41 15.23 12.33
N ALA A 36 -11.87 15.26 11.08
CA ALA A 36 -12.26 16.49 10.38
C ALA A 36 -13.51 17.16 10.98
N PHE A 37 -14.36 16.42 11.70
CA PHE A 37 -15.60 16.92 12.30
C PHE A 37 -15.49 17.24 13.79
N MET A 38 -14.33 16.98 14.43
CA MET A 38 -14.20 17.19 15.87
C MET A 38 -14.13 18.68 16.26
N PRO A 39 -14.97 19.15 17.19
CA PRO A 39 -15.00 20.55 17.60
C PRO A 39 -13.94 20.88 18.67
N THR A 40 -13.60 19.91 19.53
CA THR A 40 -12.73 20.11 20.69
C THR A 40 -11.34 19.52 20.44
N TYR A 41 -10.28 20.24 20.84
CA TYR A 41 -8.90 19.80 20.69
C TYR A 41 -8.61 18.42 21.33
N GLY A 42 -9.19 18.13 22.50
CA GLY A 42 -9.00 16.84 23.17
C GLY A 42 -9.56 15.65 22.36
N ILE A 43 -10.75 15.80 21.78
CA ILE A 43 -11.37 14.75 20.96
C ILE A 43 -10.65 14.65 19.61
N PHE A 44 -10.21 15.78 19.05
CA PHE A 44 -9.35 15.80 17.86
C PHE A 44 -8.07 14.97 18.06
N MET A 45 -7.36 15.16 19.18
CA MET A 45 -6.11 14.45 19.46
C MET A 45 -6.33 12.95 19.68
N THR A 46 -7.36 12.57 20.44
CA THR A 46 -7.68 11.15 20.69
C THR A 46 -8.07 10.42 19.41
N THR A 47 -8.92 11.03 18.57
CA THR A 47 -9.29 10.50 17.25
C THR A 47 -8.05 10.31 16.38
N ARG A 48 -7.08 11.24 16.44
CA ARG A 48 -5.84 11.14 15.67
C ARG A 48 -4.89 10.06 16.17
N LEU A 49 -4.82 9.87 17.48
CA LEU A 49 -4.12 8.73 18.08
C LEU A 49 -4.73 7.41 17.62
N CYS A 50 -6.07 7.28 17.60
CA CYS A 50 -6.77 6.09 17.11
C CYS A 50 -6.49 5.82 15.62
N SER A 51 -6.54 6.84 14.76
CA SER A 51 -6.14 6.72 13.35
C SER A 51 -4.68 6.27 13.22
N GLY A 52 -3.78 6.82 14.04
CA GLY A 52 -2.37 6.43 14.06
C GLY A 52 -2.12 4.99 14.53
N ILE A 53 -2.97 4.43 15.39
CA ILE A 53 -2.92 3.01 15.75
C ILE A 53 -3.26 2.14 14.53
N GLY A 54 -4.29 2.52 13.76
CA GLY A 54 -4.67 1.82 12.52
C GLY A 54 -3.55 1.79 11.48
N ILE A 55 -2.94 2.94 11.18
CA ILE A 55 -1.81 3.02 10.24
C ILE A 55 -0.62 2.19 10.73
N GLY A 56 -0.28 2.30 12.01
CA GLY A 56 0.85 1.58 12.60
C GLY A 56 0.72 0.06 12.56
N GLY A 57 -0.51 -0.45 12.69
CA GLY A 57 -0.82 -1.86 12.52
C GLY A 57 -0.81 -2.33 11.07
N GLY A 58 -1.33 -1.50 10.15
CA GLY A 58 -1.47 -1.87 8.74
C GLY A 58 -0.14 -2.04 8.01
N ILE A 59 0.83 -1.15 8.23
CA ILE A 59 2.12 -1.14 7.51
C ILE A 59 2.83 -2.51 7.52
N PRO A 60 3.17 -3.12 8.67
CA PRO A 60 3.89 -4.39 8.69
C PRO A 60 3.08 -5.52 8.05
N ILE A 61 1.76 -5.50 8.19
CA ILE A 61 0.87 -6.51 7.60
C ILE A 61 0.84 -6.38 6.07
N VAL A 62 0.81 -5.16 5.52
CA VAL A 62 0.88 -4.95 4.06
C VAL A 62 2.15 -5.56 3.49
N PHE A 63 3.30 -5.28 4.10
CA PHE A 63 4.58 -5.83 3.65
C PHE A 63 4.59 -7.35 3.69
N ALA A 64 4.14 -7.94 4.80
CA ALA A 64 4.08 -9.38 4.97
C ALA A 64 3.12 -10.04 3.98
N TYR A 65 1.90 -9.50 3.86
CA TYR A 65 0.86 -9.95 2.94
C TYR A 65 1.35 -9.91 1.49
N TYR A 66 1.95 -8.79 1.08
CA TYR A 66 2.43 -8.64 -0.30
C TYR A 66 3.59 -9.60 -0.62
N CYS A 67 4.53 -9.81 0.30
CA CYS A 67 5.63 -10.76 0.13
C CYS A 67 5.20 -12.22 -0.07
N GLU A 68 3.99 -12.59 0.34
CA GLU A 68 3.47 -13.96 0.16
C GLU A 68 2.94 -14.23 -1.24
N PHE A 69 2.56 -13.18 -1.99
CA PHE A 69 2.17 -13.31 -3.39
C PHE A 69 3.37 -13.23 -4.34
N VAL A 70 4.52 -12.76 -3.87
CA VAL A 70 5.71 -12.51 -4.70
C VAL A 70 6.71 -13.67 -4.61
N THR A 71 7.21 -14.08 -5.77
CA THR A 71 8.25 -15.11 -5.92
C THR A 71 9.59 -14.62 -5.38
N GLN A 72 10.35 -15.51 -4.73
CA GLN A 72 11.64 -15.22 -4.07
C GLN A 72 12.59 -14.29 -4.87
N PRO A 73 12.89 -14.52 -6.16
CA PRO A 73 13.86 -13.70 -6.88
C PRO A 73 13.39 -12.25 -7.14
N GLU A 74 12.09 -12.00 -7.17
CA GLU A 74 11.54 -10.68 -7.51
C GLU A 74 11.03 -9.90 -6.28
N ARG A 75 11.14 -10.45 -5.08
CA ARG A 75 10.65 -9.81 -3.83
C ARG A 75 11.21 -8.41 -3.63
N GLY A 76 12.52 -8.23 -3.83
CA GLY A 76 13.18 -6.94 -3.67
C GLY A 76 12.59 -5.87 -4.59
N ARG A 77 12.42 -6.18 -5.88
CA ARG A 77 11.85 -5.24 -6.87
C ARG A 77 10.44 -4.82 -6.50
N HIS A 78 9.60 -5.78 -6.13
CA HIS A 78 8.21 -5.51 -5.77
C HIS A 78 8.08 -4.71 -4.47
N LEU A 79 8.94 -4.99 -3.48
CA LEU A 79 9.01 -4.19 -2.25
C LEU A 79 9.43 -2.75 -2.55
N SER A 80 10.41 -2.53 -3.43
CA SER A 80 10.79 -1.19 -3.87
C SER A 80 9.63 -0.43 -4.50
N TRP A 81 8.83 -1.08 -5.36
CA TRP A 81 7.60 -0.47 -5.89
C TRP A 81 6.64 -0.04 -4.78
N LEU A 82 6.48 -0.86 -3.73
CA LEU A 82 5.62 -0.52 -2.59
C LEU A 82 6.12 0.72 -1.83
N LEU A 83 7.44 0.89 -1.70
CA LEU A 83 8.03 2.10 -1.12
C LEU A 83 7.83 3.33 -2.01
N VAL A 84 7.92 3.17 -3.34
CA VAL A 84 7.65 4.27 -4.28
C VAL A 84 6.20 4.74 -4.16
N PHE A 85 5.23 3.83 -4.02
CA PHE A 85 3.84 4.19 -3.76
C PHE A 85 3.65 4.98 -2.46
N TRP A 86 4.43 4.68 -1.42
CA TRP A 86 4.43 5.47 -0.19
C TRP A 86 4.93 6.91 -0.43
N ALA A 87 6.00 7.08 -1.20
CA ALA A 87 6.52 8.40 -1.56
C ALA A 87 5.51 9.20 -2.42
N ILE A 88 4.87 8.55 -3.40
CA ILE A 88 3.79 9.16 -4.20
C ILE A 88 2.65 9.65 -3.31
N GLY A 89 2.27 8.87 -2.29
CA GLY A 89 1.28 9.28 -1.30
C GLY A 89 1.68 10.55 -0.54
N GLY A 90 2.96 10.68 -0.18
CA GLY A 90 3.51 11.89 0.45
C GLY A 90 3.49 13.12 -0.48
N VAL A 91 3.80 12.92 -1.76
CA VAL A 91 3.68 14.00 -2.76
C VAL A 91 2.22 14.40 -2.95
N PHE A 92 1.30 13.43 -3.02
CA PHE A 92 -0.14 13.69 -3.11
C PHE A 92 -0.64 14.53 -1.93
N THR A 93 -0.28 14.18 -0.69
CA THR A 93 -0.70 14.96 0.49
C THR A 93 -0.11 16.37 0.48
N ALA A 94 1.15 16.54 0.07
CA ALA A 94 1.77 17.86 -0.07
C ALA A 94 1.08 18.72 -1.14
N LEU A 95 0.74 18.14 -2.30
CA LEU A 95 0.01 18.83 -3.37
C LEU A 95 -1.40 19.23 -2.94
N MET A 96 -2.12 18.33 -2.25
CA MET A 96 -3.45 18.64 -1.71
C MET A 96 -3.37 19.76 -0.66
N ALA A 97 -2.36 19.75 0.21
CA ALA A 97 -2.14 20.84 1.18
C ALA A 97 -1.88 22.17 0.46
N TRP A 98 -1.06 22.15 -0.60
CA TRP A 98 -0.71 23.34 -1.39
C TRP A 98 -1.89 23.97 -2.13
N ILE A 99 -2.85 23.16 -2.58
CA ILE A 99 -4.07 23.61 -3.27
C ILE A 99 -5.13 24.08 -2.29
N ILE A 100 -5.30 23.37 -1.17
CA ILE A 100 -6.42 23.59 -0.24
C ILE A 100 -6.12 24.67 0.80
N ILE A 101 -4.87 24.80 1.26
CA ILE A 101 -4.53 25.74 2.34
C ILE A 101 -4.27 27.14 1.74
N PRO A 102 -5.12 28.14 2.05
CA PRO A 102 -4.92 29.50 1.56
C PRO A 102 -3.61 30.09 2.10
N ARG A 103 -2.84 30.77 1.24
CA ARG A 103 -1.51 31.30 1.60
C ARG A 103 -1.52 32.73 2.12
N THR A 104 -2.60 33.46 1.88
CA THR A 104 -2.71 34.88 2.21
C THR A 104 -3.58 35.06 3.46
N GLY A 105 -3.11 35.83 4.43
CA GLY A 105 -3.87 36.12 5.66
C GLY A 105 -5.25 36.76 5.41
N ILE A 106 -5.44 37.39 4.25
CA ILE A 106 -6.71 38.01 3.82
C ILE A 106 -7.78 36.94 3.54
N THR A 107 -7.41 35.79 2.97
CA THR A 107 -8.34 34.68 2.73
C THR A 107 -8.67 33.89 3.99
N VAL A 108 -7.84 33.98 5.04
CA VAL A 108 -8.17 33.38 6.36
C VAL A 108 -9.32 34.12 7.04
N VAL A 109 -9.42 35.44 6.84
CA VAL A 109 -10.52 36.26 7.36
C VAL A 109 -11.82 36.02 6.58
N LEU A 110 -11.75 35.73 5.28
CA LEU A 110 -12.91 35.34 4.46
C LEU A 110 -13.36 33.88 4.71
N ASP A 111 -12.46 33.00 5.14
CA ASP A 111 -12.78 31.62 5.55
C ASP A 111 -13.57 31.58 6.88
N GLU A 112 -13.64 32.69 7.64
CA GLU A 112 -14.53 32.78 8.81
C GLU A 112 -16.02 32.84 8.42
N GLU A 113 -16.36 33.28 7.21
CA GLU A 113 -17.76 33.31 6.74
C GLU A 113 -18.28 31.93 6.31
N HIS A 114 -17.38 31.03 5.89
CA HIS A 114 -17.73 29.64 5.63
C HIS A 114 -17.42 28.80 6.88
N HIS A 115 -18.46 28.26 7.54
CA HIS A 115 -18.34 27.42 8.74
C HIS A 115 -17.39 26.19 8.62
N PHE A 116 -16.77 25.94 7.47
CA PHE A 116 -15.95 24.78 7.17
C PHE A 116 -14.51 25.16 6.82
N SER A 117 -13.66 25.24 7.85
CA SER A 117 -12.25 25.64 7.71
C SER A 117 -11.47 24.78 6.73
N SER A 118 -10.65 25.42 5.89
CA SER A 118 -9.83 24.81 4.83
C SER A 118 -9.04 23.55 5.26
N TRP A 119 -8.51 23.51 6.48
CA TRP A 119 -7.75 22.35 6.99
C TRP A 119 -8.63 21.11 7.25
N ARG A 120 -9.93 21.29 7.57
CA ARG A 120 -10.88 20.18 7.73
C ARG A 120 -11.17 19.54 6.38
N VAL A 121 -11.32 20.33 5.33
CA VAL A 121 -11.45 19.85 3.94
C VAL A 121 -10.22 19.02 3.55
N PHE A 122 -9.02 19.52 3.86
CA PHE A 122 -7.77 18.80 3.60
C PHE A 122 -7.75 17.40 4.26
N LEU A 123 -8.22 17.28 5.51
CA LEU A 123 -8.29 15.99 6.20
C LEU A 123 -9.29 15.02 5.56
N VAL A 124 -10.45 15.52 5.11
CA VAL A 124 -11.44 14.71 4.39
C VAL A 124 -10.87 14.21 3.07
N VAL A 125 -10.25 15.10 2.28
CA VAL A 125 -9.63 14.75 0.99
C VAL A 125 -8.52 13.71 1.18
N CYS A 126 -7.67 13.86 2.18
CA CYS A 126 -6.62 12.87 2.50
C CYS A 126 -7.17 11.52 2.98
N SER A 127 -8.40 11.48 3.48
CA SER A 127 -9.02 10.24 3.94
C SER A 127 -9.66 9.44 2.80
N LEU A 128 -10.02 10.06 1.67
CA LEU A 128 -10.66 9.39 0.53
C LEU A 128 -9.82 8.24 -0.05
N PRO A 129 -8.50 8.37 -0.29
CA PRO A 129 -7.68 7.25 -0.76
C PRO A 129 -7.65 6.08 0.22
N SER A 130 -7.79 6.34 1.53
CA SER A 130 -7.83 5.29 2.56
C SER A 130 -9.08 4.42 2.41
N PHE A 131 -10.24 5.01 2.07
CA PHE A 131 -11.46 4.24 1.75
C PHE A 131 -11.31 3.46 0.44
N GLY A 132 -10.69 4.06 -0.58
CA GLY A 132 -10.37 3.37 -1.82
C GLY A 132 -9.51 2.11 -1.57
N ALA A 133 -8.53 2.19 -0.67
CA ALA A 133 -7.71 1.05 -0.28
C ALA A 133 -8.51 -0.06 0.43
N VAL A 134 -9.47 0.29 1.31
CA VAL A 134 -10.38 -0.70 1.94
C VAL A 134 -11.20 -1.44 0.90
N ILE A 135 -11.79 -0.70 -0.05
CA ILE A 135 -12.59 -1.28 -1.14
C ILE A 135 -11.73 -2.17 -2.03
N GLY A 136 -10.55 -1.71 -2.45
CA GLY A 136 -9.64 -2.50 -3.27
C GLY A 136 -9.19 -3.80 -2.59
N LEU A 137 -8.87 -3.73 -1.29
CA LEU A 137 -8.46 -4.89 -0.52
C LEU A 137 -9.61 -5.87 -0.25
N TYR A 138 -10.85 -5.40 -0.28
CA TYR A 138 -12.02 -6.26 -0.17
C TYR A 138 -12.11 -7.26 -1.34
N PHE A 139 -11.64 -6.91 -2.54
CA PHE A 139 -11.65 -7.82 -3.69
C PHE A 139 -10.48 -8.82 -3.72
N MET A 140 -9.45 -8.60 -2.90
CA MET A 140 -8.26 -9.44 -2.88
C MET A 140 -8.50 -10.77 -2.13
N PRO A 141 -7.88 -11.89 -2.57
CA PRO A 141 -7.98 -13.17 -1.86
C PRO A 141 -7.25 -13.13 -0.50
N GLU A 142 -7.48 -14.12 0.36
CA GLU A 142 -6.63 -14.30 1.55
C GLU A 142 -5.22 -14.74 1.15
N SER A 143 -4.24 -14.52 2.02
CA SER A 143 -2.88 -15.01 1.79
C SER A 143 -2.86 -16.54 1.64
N PRO A 144 -2.23 -17.08 0.57
CA PRO A 144 -2.14 -18.52 0.36
C PRO A 144 -1.32 -19.21 1.46
N ARG A 145 -0.26 -18.56 1.95
CA ARG A 145 0.59 -19.11 3.01
C ARG A 145 -0.15 -19.20 4.34
N PHE A 146 -0.92 -18.16 4.70
CA PHE A 146 -1.77 -18.19 5.90
C PHE A 146 -2.80 -19.34 5.84
N LEU A 147 -3.41 -19.57 4.68
CA LEU A 147 -4.38 -20.67 4.50
C LEU A 147 -3.74 -22.04 4.71
N LEU A 148 -2.50 -22.23 4.27
CA LEU A 148 -1.74 -23.46 4.48
C LEU A 148 -1.35 -23.66 5.94
N GLU A 149 -0.90 -22.61 6.63
CA GLU A 149 -0.57 -22.67 8.07
C GLU A 149 -1.80 -23.01 8.93
N LYS A 150 -3.01 -22.66 8.47
CA LYS A 150 -4.27 -23.05 9.12
C LYS A 150 -4.85 -24.40 8.65
N GLY A 151 -4.15 -25.15 7.79
CA GLY A 151 -4.61 -26.44 7.25
C GLY A 151 -5.78 -26.34 6.27
N ARG A 152 -6.06 -25.16 5.71
CA ARG A 152 -7.15 -24.92 4.74
C ARG A 152 -6.65 -25.08 3.30
N GLU A 153 -6.20 -26.28 2.96
CA GLU A 153 -5.52 -26.59 1.69
C GLU A 153 -6.40 -26.35 0.46
N VAL A 154 -7.69 -26.70 0.53
CA VAL A 154 -8.64 -26.50 -0.59
C VAL A 154 -8.77 -25.02 -0.95
N GLU A 155 -8.84 -24.15 0.04
CA GLU A 155 -8.92 -22.71 -0.19
C GLU A 155 -7.60 -22.14 -0.72
N ALA A 156 -6.47 -22.61 -0.18
CA ALA A 156 -5.16 -22.22 -0.70
C ALA A 156 -5.03 -22.58 -2.19
N MET A 157 -5.49 -23.76 -2.59
CA MET A 157 -5.49 -24.20 -3.99
C MET A 157 -6.36 -23.32 -4.89
N ILE A 158 -7.52 -22.87 -4.41
CA ILE A 158 -8.39 -21.93 -5.15
C ILE A 158 -7.66 -20.59 -5.35
N VAL A 159 -6.97 -20.09 -4.33
CA VAL A 159 -6.18 -18.85 -4.41
C VAL A 159 -5.03 -19.03 -5.41
N TYR A 160 -4.29 -20.13 -5.37
CA TYR A 160 -3.22 -20.40 -6.33
C TYR A 160 -3.73 -20.50 -7.77
N LYS A 161 -4.86 -21.17 -8.02
CA LYS A 161 -5.49 -21.20 -9.36
C LYS A 161 -5.86 -19.80 -9.84
N LYS A 162 -6.37 -18.94 -8.95
CA LYS A 162 -6.69 -17.54 -9.27
C LYS A 162 -5.43 -16.74 -9.62
N ILE A 163 -4.35 -16.86 -8.83
CA ILE A 163 -3.06 -16.21 -9.10
C ILE A 163 -2.47 -16.71 -10.43
N PHE A 164 -2.50 -18.01 -10.68
CA PHE A 164 -2.01 -18.60 -11.92
C PHE A 164 -2.77 -18.09 -13.14
N LYS A 165 -4.11 -17.97 -13.04
CA LYS A 165 -4.95 -17.39 -14.10
C LYS A 165 -4.62 -15.91 -14.34
N TRP A 166 -4.36 -15.13 -13.29
CA TRP A 166 -3.97 -13.73 -13.44
C TRP A 166 -2.59 -13.57 -14.09
N ASN A 167 -1.63 -14.40 -13.69
CA ASN A 167 -0.27 -14.35 -14.25
C ASN A 167 -0.19 -14.87 -15.69
N ASN A 168 -1.00 -15.89 -16.03
CA ASN A 168 -1.03 -16.52 -17.36
C ASN A 168 -2.23 -16.08 -18.21
N ALA A 169 -2.86 -14.94 -17.90
CA ALA A 169 -4.00 -14.43 -18.66
C ALA A 169 -3.71 -14.29 -20.17
N ASN A 170 -2.44 -14.10 -20.54
CA ASN A 170 -1.97 -13.98 -21.93
C ASN A 170 -1.45 -15.30 -22.53
N ASN A 171 -1.42 -16.40 -21.78
CA ASN A 171 -0.91 -17.71 -22.23
C ASN A 171 -1.94 -18.83 -21.96
N PRO A 172 -2.91 -19.04 -22.87
CA PRO A 172 -4.00 -19.99 -22.68
C PRO A 172 -3.56 -21.48 -22.69
N GLY A 173 -2.31 -21.79 -23.04
CA GLY A 173 -1.75 -23.15 -23.03
C GLY A 173 -1.06 -23.55 -21.72
N ALA A 174 -0.99 -22.67 -20.72
CA ALA A 174 -0.33 -22.98 -19.46
C ALA A 174 -1.27 -23.84 -18.57
N GLU A 175 -0.93 -25.11 -18.39
CA GLU A 175 -1.66 -26.02 -17.50
C GLU A 175 -1.18 -25.84 -16.04
N TYR A 176 -2.13 -25.77 -15.11
CA TYR A 176 -1.82 -25.66 -13.69
C TYR A 176 -1.36 -27.02 -13.15
N GLN A 177 -0.06 -27.30 -13.19
CA GLN A 177 0.52 -28.49 -12.59
C GLN A 177 0.85 -28.24 -11.12
N LEU A 178 0.15 -28.94 -10.25
CA LEU A 178 0.35 -28.89 -8.80
C LEU A 178 1.37 -29.99 -8.45
N THR A 179 2.66 -29.65 -8.54
CA THR A 179 3.75 -30.64 -8.40
C THR A 179 3.86 -31.12 -6.95
N GLU A 180 3.76 -30.23 -5.96
CA GLU A 180 3.67 -30.59 -4.54
C GLU A 180 3.30 -29.34 -3.71
N LEU A 181 2.42 -29.51 -2.71
CA LEU A 181 2.07 -28.46 -1.76
C LEU A 181 2.94 -28.64 -0.51
N GLU A 182 4.26 -28.46 -0.65
CA GLU A 182 5.18 -28.59 0.48
C GLU A 182 4.95 -27.46 1.48
N LEU A 183 4.44 -27.80 2.67
CA LEU A 183 4.51 -26.93 3.84
C LEU A 183 6.00 -26.69 4.19
N PRO A 184 6.41 -25.49 4.65
CA PRO A 184 7.79 -25.21 5.08
C PRO A 184 8.31 -26.02 6.29
N SER A 185 7.67 -27.13 6.65
CA SER A 185 7.91 -27.90 7.87
C SER A 185 8.87 -29.10 7.69
N GLY A 186 9.33 -29.38 6.47
CA GLY A 186 10.34 -30.41 6.21
C GLY A 186 11.77 -29.88 6.43
N PRO A 187 12.73 -30.73 6.83
CA PRO A 187 14.13 -30.33 6.93
C PRO A 187 14.56 -29.74 5.58
N HIS A 188 15.08 -28.51 5.60
CA HIS A 188 15.48 -27.78 4.41
C HIS A 188 16.29 -28.68 3.48
N ARG A 189 15.66 -29.17 2.40
CA ARG A 189 16.42 -29.65 1.26
C ARG A 189 17.21 -28.44 0.80
N PRO A 190 18.55 -28.48 0.74
CA PRO A 190 19.30 -27.36 0.22
C PRO A 190 18.75 -27.10 -1.18
N LEU A 191 18.10 -25.94 -1.35
CA LEU A 191 17.64 -25.49 -2.64
C LEU A 191 18.86 -25.60 -3.54
N ARG A 192 18.78 -26.43 -4.59
CA ARG A 192 19.81 -26.47 -5.61
C ARG A 192 19.76 -25.10 -6.26
N HIS A 193 20.58 -24.19 -5.74
CA HIS A 193 20.73 -22.87 -6.29
C HIS A 193 21.41 -23.08 -7.64
N ASN A 194 20.61 -23.30 -8.68
CA ASN A 194 21.03 -22.82 -9.97
C ASN A 194 21.00 -21.30 -9.82
N PRO A 195 22.15 -20.60 -9.89
CA PRO A 195 22.11 -19.16 -9.99
C PRO A 195 21.22 -18.83 -11.19
N PRO A 196 20.30 -17.87 -11.08
CA PRO A 196 19.56 -17.40 -12.25
C PRO A 196 20.61 -17.01 -13.29
N GLN A 197 20.60 -17.72 -14.43
CA GLN A 197 21.43 -17.35 -15.56
C GLN A 197 20.94 -15.98 -16.06
N GLY A 198 21.60 -14.91 -15.60
CA GLY A 198 21.39 -13.56 -16.11
C GLY A 198 21.12 -12.44 -15.10
N VAL A 199 20.87 -12.70 -13.82
CA VAL A 199 20.45 -11.63 -12.86
C VAL A 199 21.64 -10.87 -12.23
N GLY A 200 22.83 -11.02 -12.80
CA GLY A 200 24.09 -10.60 -12.18
C GLY A 200 24.90 -9.58 -12.97
N LYS A 201 24.29 -8.74 -13.81
CA LYS A 201 25.06 -7.71 -14.53
C LYS A 201 24.36 -6.37 -14.50
N ASN A 202 24.46 -5.69 -13.36
CA ASN A 202 24.30 -4.24 -13.19
C ASN A 202 23.00 -3.82 -12.48
N PHE A 203 22.98 -4.04 -11.16
CA PHE A 203 22.11 -3.32 -10.20
C PHE A 203 22.18 -1.78 -10.40
N VAL A 204 23.36 -1.28 -10.77
CA VAL A 204 23.57 0.13 -11.16
C VAL A 204 22.82 0.48 -12.44
N SER A 205 22.67 -0.46 -13.37
CA SER A 205 21.85 -0.23 -14.58
C SER A 205 20.37 -0.27 -14.26
N ASP A 206 19.89 -1.13 -13.36
CA ASP A 206 18.47 -1.16 -12.97
C ASP A 206 18.08 0.13 -12.23
N ILE A 207 18.98 0.66 -11.40
CA ILE A 207 18.82 1.98 -10.77
C ILE A 207 18.92 3.10 -11.80
N SER A 208 19.85 3.03 -12.76
CA SER A 208 19.96 4.05 -13.80
C SER A 208 18.74 4.04 -14.72
N TYR A 209 18.20 2.88 -15.09
CA TYR A 209 16.98 2.77 -15.89
C TYR A 209 15.75 3.27 -15.11
N GLY A 210 15.67 2.99 -13.81
CA GLY A 210 14.62 3.55 -12.95
C GLY A 210 14.71 5.07 -12.81
N LEU A 211 15.92 5.63 -12.71
CA LEU A 211 16.17 7.08 -12.68
C LEU A 211 15.93 7.74 -14.05
N GLU A 212 16.36 7.12 -15.14
CA GLU A 212 16.14 7.57 -16.52
C GLU A 212 14.65 7.58 -16.88
N GLN A 213 13.88 6.56 -16.47
CA GLN A 213 12.42 6.56 -16.63
C GLN A 213 11.74 7.67 -15.82
N LEU A 214 12.25 7.96 -14.61
CA LEU A 214 11.72 9.00 -13.74
C LEU A 214 12.07 10.40 -14.27
N LEU A 215 13.28 10.58 -14.82
CA LEU A 215 13.73 11.82 -15.49
C LEU A 215 13.02 12.05 -16.83
N TRP A 216 12.75 11.00 -17.60
CA TRP A 216 11.91 11.05 -18.80
C TRP A 216 10.47 11.46 -18.47
N PHE A 217 9.91 10.98 -17.35
CA PHE A 217 8.59 11.40 -16.87
C PHE A 217 8.57 12.86 -16.40
N ILE A 218 9.65 13.34 -15.75
CA ILE A 218 9.79 14.74 -15.33
C ILE A 218 9.97 15.68 -16.52
N SER A 219 10.67 15.24 -17.58
CA SER A 219 10.85 16.03 -18.81
C SER A 219 9.61 16.06 -19.70
N MET A 220 8.62 15.19 -19.45
CA MET A 220 7.33 15.16 -20.12
C MET A 220 6.27 16.07 -19.47
N VAL A 221 6.58 16.73 -18.34
CA VAL A 221 5.81 17.87 -17.83
C VAL A 221 6.12 19.07 -18.73
N PRO A 222 5.18 19.56 -19.55
CA PRO A 222 5.49 20.61 -20.50
C PRO A 222 5.90 21.88 -19.74
N ARG A 223 7.04 22.44 -20.12
CA ARG A 223 7.39 23.84 -19.85
C ARG A 223 6.36 24.75 -20.54
N VAL A 224 5.19 24.90 -19.93
CA VAL A 224 4.29 26.02 -20.21
C VAL A 224 4.86 27.21 -19.43
N HIS A 225 5.89 27.90 -19.97
CA HIS A 225 6.10 29.35 -19.71
C HIS A 225 7.27 30.07 -20.42
N GLN A 226 7.71 29.70 -21.63
CA GLN A 226 8.56 30.63 -22.41
C GLN A 226 8.26 30.62 -23.91
N ALA A 227 7.06 31.06 -24.26
CA ALA A 227 6.73 31.56 -25.59
C ALA A 227 5.73 32.73 -25.46
N SER A 228 6.16 33.82 -24.84
CA SER A 228 5.50 35.13 -24.91
C SER A 228 6.52 36.22 -24.61
N GLU A 229 7.18 36.69 -25.66
CA GLU A 229 8.01 37.91 -25.86
C GLU A 229 8.96 37.50 -27.01
N LYS A 230 8.80 37.89 -28.29
CA LYS A 230 8.67 39.25 -28.86
C LYS A 230 9.56 40.26 -28.17
#